data_AF-A0AAN0LTQ4-F1
#
_entry.id   AF-A0AAN0LTQ4-F1
#
_cell.length_a   1.000
_cell.length_b   1.000
_cell.length_c   1.000
_cell.angle_alpha   90.00
_cell.angle_beta   90.00
_cell.angle_gamma   90.00
#
_symmetry.space_group_name_H-M   'P 1'
#
loop_
_entity.id
_entity.type
_entity.pdbx_description
1 polymer ?
#
loop_
_entity_poly.entity_id
_entity_poly.type
_entity_poly.pdbx_seq_one_letter_code
_entity_poly.pdbx_strand_id
1 'polypeptide(L)'
;MPNIIETDVFTLVHAGLEQKSLADRDVDLIQTMPYFGLVDAEFDKPVIVGHYPVCLYHNQTIDHKPILDVIKNIYSIDGGNVIKDDGQLNVLIYEQGHFTVDYVDGFDYYSILNHQDGNNGTHISWMDREIEILDKKPEFIRVKQRSTGNEAWIHESFVDEVKSEVIDDVTDTVLQLSKHDLFHPLLKTSTGYYGKHNGEVGWYFGALGEYCETH
;
A
#
# COMPACT_ATOMS: atom_id res chain seq x y z
N MET A 1 -7.79 -0.98 16.19
CA MET A 1 -9.22 -0.98 15.80
C MET A 1 -10.03 -1.87 16.75
N PRO A 2 -11.28 -1.55 17.11
CA PRO A 2 -12.13 -2.42 17.95
C PRO A 2 -12.34 -3.80 17.31
N ASN A 3 -12.64 -4.82 18.14
CA ASN A 3 -12.98 -6.14 17.63
C ASN A 3 -14.20 -6.07 16.70
N ILE A 4 -15.34 -5.55 17.19
CA ILE A 4 -16.54 -5.28 16.39
C ILE A 4 -17.29 -4.06 16.94
N ILE A 5 -17.79 -3.18 16.07
CA ILE A 5 -18.82 -2.18 16.38
C ILE A 5 -19.87 -2.27 15.27
N GLU A 6 -21.14 -2.43 15.65
CA GLU A 6 -22.25 -2.45 14.70
C GLU A 6 -23.09 -1.18 14.85
N THR A 7 -23.47 -0.59 13.72
CA THR A 7 -24.42 0.52 13.63
C THR A 7 -25.51 0.17 12.61
N ASP A 8 -26.56 1.00 12.51
CA ASP A 8 -27.58 0.84 11.46
C ASP A 8 -27.02 1.10 10.05
N VAL A 9 -25.87 1.76 9.94
CA VAL A 9 -25.29 2.23 8.66
C VAL A 9 -24.14 1.33 8.20
N PHE A 10 -23.27 0.90 9.11
CA PHE A 10 -22.07 0.12 8.81
C PHE A 10 -21.63 -0.73 10.01
N THR A 11 -20.74 -1.68 9.75
CA THR A 11 -20.06 -2.50 10.77
C THR A 11 -18.56 -2.24 10.70
N LEU A 12 -17.93 -1.94 11.84
CA LEU A 12 -16.47 -1.96 12.00
C LEU A 12 -16.07 -3.34 12.54
N VAL A 13 -15.07 -3.99 11.95
CA VAL A 13 -14.52 -5.26 12.46
C VAL A 13 -13.01 -5.29 12.27
N HIS A 14 -12.25 -5.73 13.27
CA HIS A 14 -10.79 -5.68 13.25
C HIS A 14 -10.19 -6.29 11.96
N ALA A 15 -10.40 -7.58 11.71
CA ALA A 15 -9.86 -8.29 10.55
C ALA A 15 -10.91 -8.76 9.54
N GLY A 16 -12.00 -9.39 10.00
CA GLY A 16 -13.01 -9.93 9.10
C GLY A 16 -14.11 -10.70 9.83
N LEU A 17 -15.04 -11.25 9.04
CA LEU A 17 -16.20 -12.03 9.49
C LEU A 17 -16.43 -13.24 8.57
N GLU A 18 -16.80 -14.40 9.12
CA GLU A 18 -17.15 -15.58 8.30
C GLU A 18 -18.56 -15.54 7.69
N GLN A 19 -19.49 -14.81 8.33
CA GLN A 19 -20.90 -14.80 7.94
C GLN A 19 -21.48 -13.39 8.05
N LYS A 20 -22.65 -13.19 7.41
CA LYS A 20 -23.47 -11.97 7.57
C LYS A 20 -23.99 -11.77 9.01
N SER A 21 -23.89 -12.80 9.86
CA SER A 21 -24.39 -12.80 11.23
C SER A 21 -23.27 -12.62 12.25
N LEU A 22 -23.48 -11.72 13.21
CA LEU A 22 -22.57 -11.45 14.34
C LEU A 22 -22.80 -12.38 15.54
N ALA A 23 -23.68 -13.39 15.39
CA ALA A 23 -24.13 -14.25 16.48
C ALA A 23 -23.07 -15.28 16.92
N ASP A 24 -22.22 -15.74 16.00
CA ASP A 24 -21.17 -16.73 16.26
C ASP A 24 -19.80 -16.05 16.15
N ARG A 25 -19.24 -15.71 17.31
CA ARG A 25 -18.03 -14.87 17.44
C ARG A 25 -16.80 -15.74 17.56
N ASP A 26 -16.19 -16.08 16.43
CA ASP A 26 -14.80 -16.55 16.44
C ASP A 26 -13.88 -15.33 16.65
N VAL A 27 -13.42 -15.15 17.88
CA VAL A 27 -12.56 -14.01 18.27
C VAL A 27 -11.22 -14.05 17.53
N ASP A 28 -10.68 -15.25 17.29
CA ASP A 28 -9.39 -15.39 16.62
C ASP A 28 -9.52 -14.94 15.17
N LEU A 29 -10.61 -15.33 14.50
CA LEU A 29 -10.88 -14.90 13.14
C LEU A 29 -11.08 -13.39 13.04
N ILE A 30 -11.87 -12.81 13.94
CA ILE A 30 -12.10 -11.36 14.02
C ILE A 30 -10.78 -10.61 14.17
N GLN A 31 -9.77 -11.22 14.81
CA GLN A 31 -8.50 -10.57 15.08
C GLN A 31 -7.40 -10.84 14.05
N THR A 32 -7.52 -11.89 13.24
CA THR A 32 -6.37 -12.38 12.45
C THR A 32 -6.65 -12.69 11.00
N MET A 33 -7.91 -12.55 10.52
CA MET A 33 -8.27 -12.87 9.14
C MET A 33 -7.51 -12.01 8.12
N PRO A 34 -6.57 -12.59 7.33
CA PRO A 34 -5.92 -11.85 6.27
C PRO A 34 -6.85 -11.75 5.06
N TYR A 35 -6.60 -10.78 4.19
CA TYR A 35 -7.28 -10.67 2.89
C TYR A 35 -8.81 -10.64 2.92
N PHE A 36 -9.43 -10.13 3.99
CA PHE A 36 -10.89 -10.08 4.08
C PHE A 36 -11.56 -9.36 2.90
N GLY A 37 -10.96 -8.30 2.36
CA GLY A 37 -11.42 -7.64 1.13
C GLY A 37 -11.54 -8.53 -0.12
N LEU A 38 -10.91 -9.72 -0.13
CA LEU A 38 -10.94 -10.65 -1.26
C LEU A 38 -11.98 -11.77 -1.11
N VAL A 39 -12.67 -11.87 0.03
CA VAL A 39 -13.67 -12.93 0.23
C VAL A 39 -14.79 -12.83 -0.80
N ASP A 40 -15.35 -13.98 -1.14
CA ASP A 40 -16.51 -14.07 -2.04
C ASP A 40 -17.81 -13.96 -1.22
N ALA A 41 -18.03 -12.77 -0.66
CA ALA A 41 -19.22 -12.45 0.11
C ALA A 41 -19.66 -11.01 -0.14
N GLU A 42 -20.98 -10.80 -0.15
CA GLU A 42 -21.61 -9.49 -0.24
C GLU A 42 -22.39 -9.20 1.05
N PHE A 43 -22.12 -8.06 1.68
CA PHE A 43 -22.76 -7.66 2.93
C PHE A 43 -23.90 -6.67 2.67
N ASP A 44 -24.92 -6.70 3.54
CA ASP A 44 -26.11 -5.87 3.39
C ASP A 44 -25.83 -4.38 3.70
N LYS A 45 -24.74 -4.11 4.44
CA LYS A 45 -24.21 -2.77 4.73
C LYS A 45 -22.67 -2.82 4.76
N PRO A 46 -21.97 -1.69 4.56
CA PRO A 46 -20.51 -1.64 4.60
C PRO A 46 -19.90 -2.29 5.84
N VAL A 47 -18.94 -3.19 5.61
CA VAL A 47 -18.06 -3.78 6.61
C VAL A 47 -16.68 -3.17 6.45
N ILE A 48 -16.26 -2.40 7.44
CA ILE A 48 -15.01 -1.65 7.45
C ILE A 48 -13.97 -2.44 8.26
N VAL A 49 -12.83 -2.73 7.65
CA VAL A 49 -11.77 -3.58 8.20
C VAL A 49 -10.40 -2.91 8.19
N GLY A 50 -9.51 -3.32 9.09
CA GLY A 50 -8.28 -2.59 9.34
C GLY A 50 -7.16 -3.42 9.96
N HIS A 51 -7.11 -4.73 9.65
CA HIS A 51 -6.09 -5.65 10.14
C HIS A 51 -4.94 -5.87 9.14
N TYR A 52 -5.29 -5.91 7.85
CA TYR A 52 -4.36 -6.33 6.82
C TYR A 52 -4.01 -5.13 5.94
N PRO A 53 -2.71 -4.75 5.81
CA PRO A 53 -2.31 -3.59 5.04
C PRO A 53 -2.85 -3.62 3.61
N VAL A 54 -3.48 -2.52 3.18
CA VAL A 54 -4.16 -2.42 1.88
C VAL A 54 -3.19 -2.59 0.70
N CYS A 55 -1.93 -2.18 0.84
CA CYS A 55 -0.90 -2.40 -0.18
C CYS A 55 -0.71 -3.87 -0.54
N LEU A 56 -0.94 -4.80 0.40
CA LEU A 56 -0.79 -6.24 0.17
C LEU A 56 -1.95 -6.84 -0.64
N TYR A 57 -3.05 -6.11 -0.86
CA TYR A 57 -4.12 -6.53 -1.75
C TYR A 57 -3.79 -6.24 -3.22
N HIS A 58 -2.82 -5.37 -3.48
CA HIS A 58 -2.42 -4.97 -4.82
C HIS A 58 -1.27 -5.87 -5.32
N ASN A 59 -1.39 -6.32 -6.56
CA ASN A 59 -0.39 -7.18 -7.20
C ASN A 59 0.46 -6.44 -8.25
N GLN A 60 0.09 -5.21 -8.62
CA GLN A 60 0.73 -4.45 -9.70
C GLN A 60 1.44 -3.18 -9.21
N THR A 61 0.95 -2.59 -8.13
CA THR A 61 1.45 -1.33 -7.57
C THR A 61 1.47 -1.44 -6.06
N ILE A 62 2.34 -0.63 -5.44
CA ILE A 62 2.30 -0.42 -4.00
C ILE A 62 1.39 0.78 -3.78
N ASP A 63 0.19 0.55 -3.24
CA ASP A 63 -0.81 1.59 -2.98
C ASP A 63 -1.39 1.43 -1.58
N HIS A 64 -1.26 2.47 -0.76
CA HIS A 64 -1.74 2.50 0.62
C HIS A 64 -3.14 3.10 0.77
N LYS A 65 -3.81 3.47 -0.33
CA LYS A 65 -5.17 4.03 -0.28
C LYS A 65 -6.20 3.00 0.19
N PRO A 66 -7.26 3.43 0.89
CA PRO A 66 -8.38 2.55 1.22
C PRO A 66 -8.98 1.88 -0.01
N ILE A 67 -9.36 0.61 0.14
CA ILE A 67 -10.06 -0.15 -0.89
C ILE A 67 -11.54 -0.17 -0.53
N LEU A 68 -12.38 0.48 -1.35
CA LEU A 68 -13.82 0.51 -1.17
C LEU A 68 -14.51 -0.40 -2.21
N ASP A 69 -14.73 -1.67 -1.86
CA ASP A 69 -15.55 -2.55 -2.68
C ASP A 69 -17.03 -2.28 -2.38
N VAL A 70 -17.64 -1.39 -3.17
CA VAL A 70 -19.05 -1.00 -3.04
C VAL A 70 -20.03 -2.09 -3.48
N ILE A 71 -19.57 -3.09 -4.24
CA ILE A 71 -20.40 -4.22 -4.66
C ILE A 71 -20.52 -5.21 -3.50
N LYS A 72 -19.38 -5.56 -2.89
CA LYS A 72 -19.32 -6.47 -1.74
C LYS A 72 -19.66 -5.79 -0.41
N ASN A 73 -19.65 -4.47 -0.37
CA ASN A 73 -19.72 -3.68 0.86
C ASN A 73 -18.56 -4.01 1.82
N ILE A 74 -17.33 -4.11 1.32
CA ILE A 74 -16.13 -4.35 2.13
C ILE A 74 -15.14 -3.21 1.93
N TYR A 75 -14.85 -2.48 3.00
CA TYR A 75 -13.99 -1.30 3.00
C TYR A 75 -12.72 -1.58 3.82
N SER A 76 -11.59 -1.80 3.15
CA SER A 76 -10.30 -2.05 3.81
C SER A 76 -9.55 -0.73 4.00
N ILE A 77 -9.20 -0.40 5.24
CA ILE A 77 -8.62 0.90 5.61
C ILE A 77 -7.27 0.81 6.33
N ASP A 78 -6.67 -0.36 6.51
CA ASP A 78 -5.33 -0.42 7.10
C ASP A 78 -4.28 0.07 6.11
N GLY A 79 -3.78 1.30 6.27
CA GLY A 79 -2.72 1.84 5.41
C GLY A 79 -1.32 1.34 5.77
N GLY A 80 -1.19 0.30 6.60
CA GLY A 80 0.10 -0.27 6.99
C GLY A 80 0.94 0.64 7.89
N ASN A 81 0.32 1.64 8.53
CA ASN A 81 1.02 2.58 9.40
C ASN A 81 1.85 1.83 10.47
N VAL A 82 3.09 2.27 10.70
CA VAL A 82 4.04 1.66 11.66
C VAL A 82 4.57 0.26 11.27
N ILE A 83 3.91 -0.44 10.35
CA ILE A 83 4.37 -1.74 9.82
C ILE A 83 5.21 -1.57 8.56
N LYS A 84 4.85 -0.59 7.74
CA LYS A 84 5.48 -0.23 6.48
C LYS A 84 6.17 1.12 6.62
N ASP A 85 7.41 1.23 6.16
CA ASP A 85 8.17 2.50 6.17
C ASP A 85 7.49 3.59 5.31
N ASP A 86 6.69 3.17 4.33
CA ASP A 86 5.90 3.98 3.43
C ASP A 86 4.39 4.03 3.80
N GLY A 87 4.02 3.38 4.91
CA GLY A 87 2.64 3.28 5.36
C GLY A 87 2.00 4.61 5.76
N GLN A 88 0.68 4.59 5.92
CA GLN A 88 -0.10 5.75 6.37
C GLN A 88 -1.29 5.36 7.23
N LEU A 89 -1.75 6.29 8.06
CA LEU A 89 -3.04 6.17 8.72
C LEU A 89 -4.13 6.62 7.75
N ASN A 90 -4.88 5.67 7.20
CA ASN A 90 -6.06 6.02 6.44
C ASN A 90 -7.22 6.42 7.35
N VAL A 91 -8.03 7.36 6.85
CA VAL A 91 -9.22 7.87 7.50
C VAL A 91 -10.40 7.65 6.57
N LEU A 92 -11.44 7.00 7.08
CA LEU A 92 -12.72 6.87 6.41
C LEU A 92 -13.74 7.74 7.13
N ILE A 93 -14.25 8.76 6.44
CA ILE A 93 -15.14 9.78 6.97
C ILE A 93 -16.55 9.51 6.47
N TYR A 94 -17.51 9.37 7.38
CA TYR A 94 -18.92 9.22 7.05
C TYR A 94 -19.71 10.46 7.43
N GLU A 95 -20.22 11.18 6.43
CA GLU A 95 -21.04 12.39 6.62
C GLU A 95 -22.23 12.38 5.66
N GLN A 96 -23.42 12.70 6.20
CA GLN A 96 -24.66 12.88 5.43
C GLN A 96 -25.01 11.72 4.47
N GLY A 97 -24.68 10.48 4.83
CA GLY A 97 -24.95 9.32 3.97
C GLY A 97 -23.84 8.94 3.02
N HIS A 98 -22.71 9.65 3.04
CA HIS A 98 -21.61 9.45 2.09
C HIS A 98 -20.30 9.13 2.81
N PHE A 99 -19.54 8.21 2.23
CA PHE A 99 -18.17 7.92 2.64
C PHE A 99 -17.18 8.73 1.80
N THR A 100 -16.20 9.33 2.47
CA THR A 100 -15.04 9.96 1.86
C THR A 100 -13.78 9.41 2.53
N VAL A 101 -12.65 9.49 1.84
CA VAL A 101 -11.37 8.98 2.32
C VAL A 101 -10.37 10.11 2.44
N ASP A 102 -9.53 10.00 3.44
CA ASP A 102 -8.36 10.84 3.66
C ASP A 102 -7.23 9.98 4.24
N TYR A 103 -6.04 10.53 4.39
CA TYR A 103 -4.94 9.86 5.07
C TYR A 103 -4.03 10.86 5.77
N VAL A 104 -3.34 10.38 6.79
CA VAL A 104 -2.29 11.11 7.49
C VAL A 104 -1.08 10.21 7.63
N ASP A 105 0.10 10.76 7.43
CA ASP A 105 1.36 10.12 7.75
C ASP A 105 2.30 11.13 8.44
N GLY A 106 3.45 10.62 8.90
CA GLY A 106 4.46 11.43 9.58
C GLY A 106 5.58 11.90 8.65
N PHE A 107 5.31 12.02 7.35
CA PHE A 107 6.34 12.18 6.34
C PHE A 107 6.64 13.62 5.98
N ASP A 108 7.90 13.86 5.60
CA ASP A 108 8.35 15.13 5.07
C ASP A 108 8.11 15.20 3.56
N TYR A 109 7.22 16.09 3.13
CA TYR A 109 6.89 16.26 1.72
C TYR A 109 7.69 17.39 1.06
N TYR A 110 7.99 17.19 -0.21
CA TYR A 110 8.69 18.16 -1.04
C TYR A 110 7.92 18.36 -2.34
N SER A 111 7.92 19.59 -2.85
CA SER A 111 7.29 19.89 -4.13
C SER A 111 8.10 19.30 -5.29
N ILE A 112 7.45 18.65 -6.24
CA ILE A 112 8.03 18.19 -7.51
C ILE A 112 8.35 19.39 -8.40
N LEU A 113 9.58 19.51 -8.91
CA LEU A 113 9.98 20.62 -9.79
C LEU A 113 9.88 20.30 -11.28
N ASN A 114 9.94 19.02 -11.64
CA ASN A 114 9.89 18.54 -13.02
C ASN A 114 8.73 17.57 -13.18
N HIS A 115 7.89 17.81 -14.18
CA HIS A 115 6.92 16.83 -14.66
C HIS A 115 7.63 15.53 -15.06
N GLN A 116 7.01 14.39 -14.76
CA GLN A 116 7.45 13.06 -15.16
C GLN A 116 6.25 12.25 -15.63
N ASP A 117 6.36 11.66 -16.82
CA ASP A 117 5.39 10.67 -17.28
C ASP A 117 5.62 9.34 -16.56
N GLY A 118 4.51 8.73 -16.12
CA GLY A 118 4.55 7.45 -15.45
C GLY A 118 4.87 6.30 -16.41
N ASN A 119 5.40 5.23 -15.85
CA ASN A 119 5.58 3.98 -16.55
C ASN A 119 5.32 2.81 -15.59
N ASN A 120 4.50 1.86 -16.04
CA ASN A 120 4.22 0.65 -15.27
C ASN A 120 5.52 -0.12 -15.06
N GLY A 121 5.78 -0.48 -13.81
CA GLY A 121 6.86 -1.36 -13.43
C GLY A 121 6.36 -2.73 -12.99
N THR A 122 7.28 -3.48 -12.43
CA THR A 122 7.04 -4.76 -11.76
C THR A 122 6.99 -4.51 -10.26
N HIS A 123 5.85 -4.87 -9.65
CA HIS A 123 5.73 -5.00 -8.21
C HIS A 123 6.13 -6.42 -7.77
N ILE A 124 7.02 -6.52 -6.79
CA ILE A 124 7.38 -7.75 -6.10
C ILE A 124 6.90 -7.63 -4.66
N SER A 125 5.90 -8.44 -4.30
CA SER A 125 5.33 -8.37 -2.97
C SER A 125 6.19 -9.07 -1.94
N TRP A 126 6.22 -8.54 -0.71
CA TRP A 126 6.87 -9.19 0.42
C TRP A 126 6.32 -10.60 0.71
N MET A 127 5.04 -10.82 0.40
CA MET A 127 4.39 -12.13 0.56
C MET A 127 4.85 -13.18 -0.46
N ASP A 128 5.43 -12.73 -1.58
CA ASP A 128 5.95 -13.56 -2.68
C ASP A 128 7.34 -13.06 -3.09
N ARG A 129 8.23 -13.07 -2.09
CA ARG A 129 9.50 -12.33 -2.11
C ARG A 129 10.68 -13.04 -2.74
N GLU A 130 10.53 -14.30 -3.15
CA GLU A 130 11.65 -15.08 -3.65
C GLU A 130 12.08 -14.59 -5.04
N ILE A 131 13.38 -14.34 -5.20
CA ILE A 131 13.96 -13.80 -6.42
C ILE A 131 15.18 -14.60 -6.90
N GLU A 132 15.54 -14.37 -8.15
CA GLU A 132 16.84 -14.67 -8.76
C GLU A 132 17.54 -13.36 -9.10
N ILE A 133 18.81 -13.23 -8.71
CA ILE A 133 19.65 -12.07 -9.06
C ILE A 133 20.21 -12.28 -10.47
N LEU A 134 19.87 -11.38 -11.40
CA LEU A 134 20.23 -11.48 -12.80
C LEU A 134 21.45 -10.62 -13.18
N ASP A 135 21.50 -9.38 -12.67
CA ASP A 135 22.56 -8.42 -12.98
C ASP A 135 22.75 -7.44 -11.82
N LYS A 136 23.94 -6.85 -11.72
CA LYS A 136 24.27 -5.86 -10.69
C LYS A 136 24.96 -4.65 -11.29
N LYS A 137 24.48 -3.48 -10.90
CA LYS A 137 25.05 -2.17 -11.21
C LYS A 137 25.26 -1.40 -9.90
N PRO A 138 26.03 -0.29 -9.89
CA PRO A 138 26.07 0.57 -8.72
C PRO A 138 24.65 0.92 -8.25
N GLU A 139 24.38 0.76 -6.96
CA GLU A 139 23.08 0.99 -6.28
C GLU A 139 21.91 0.07 -6.68
N PHE A 140 21.97 -0.61 -7.83
CA PHE A 140 20.82 -1.33 -8.39
C PHE A 140 21.11 -2.79 -8.74
N ILE A 141 20.15 -3.65 -8.43
CA ILE A 141 20.15 -5.08 -8.75
C ILE A 141 18.97 -5.36 -9.68
N ARG A 142 19.23 -6.06 -10.80
CA ARG A 142 18.17 -6.64 -11.62
C ARG A 142 17.80 -7.99 -11.05
N VAL A 143 16.53 -8.15 -10.75
CA VAL A 143 16.00 -9.36 -10.14
C VAL A 143 14.89 -9.95 -11.01
N LYS A 144 14.65 -11.24 -10.85
CA LYS A 144 13.51 -11.95 -11.41
C LYS A 144 12.74 -12.61 -10.28
N GLN A 145 11.46 -12.32 -10.14
CA GLN A 145 10.59 -12.98 -9.18
C GLN A 145 10.40 -14.45 -9.59
N ARG A 146 10.59 -15.39 -8.68
CA ARG A 146 10.59 -16.84 -9.01
C ARG A 146 9.23 -17.35 -9.45
N SER A 147 8.17 -16.90 -8.79
CA SER A 147 6.79 -17.34 -9.00
C SER A 147 6.22 -16.90 -10.35
N THR A 148 6.43 -15.64 -10.71
CA THR A 148 5.84 -15.01 -11.91
C THR A 148 6.80 -14.96 -13.09
N GLY A 149 8.11 -14.97 -12.81
CA GLY A 149 9.15 -14.72 -13.80
C GLY A 149 9.28 -13.25 -14.22
N ASN A 150 8.54 -12.33 -13.59
CA ASN A 150 8.65 -10.90 -13.84
C ASN A 150 10.00 -10.38 -13.37
N GLU A 151 10.50 -9.35 -14.04
CA GLU A 151 11.80 -8.77 -13.75
C GLU A 151 11.66 -7.31 -13.32
N ALA A 152 12.53 -6.87 -12.42
CA ALA A 152 12.56 -5.50 -11.93
C ALA A 152 14.00 -5.03 -11.71
N TRP A 153 14.24 -3.72 -11.91
CA TRP A 153 15.45 -3.06 -11.41
C TRP A 153 15.16 -2.37 -10.08
N ILE A 154 15.70 -2.92 -8.99
CA ILE A 154 15.45 -2.41 -7.63
C ILE A 154 16.75 -1.98 -6.95
N HIS A 155 16.65 -1.10 -5.96
CA HIS A 155 17.80 -0.68 -5.19
C HIS A 155 18.33 -1.85 -4.33
N GLU A 156 19.65 -1.95 -4.19
CA GLU A 156 20.30 -3.06 -3.46
C GLU A 156 19.84 -3.18 -2.00
N SER A 157 19.43 -2.08 -1.38
CA SER A 157 18.92 -2.08 0.00
C SER A 157 17.63 -2.87 0.19
N PHE A 158 16.89 -3.17 -0.87
CA PHE A 158 15.65 -3.95 -0.80
C PHE A 158 15.89 -5.46 -0.87
N VAL A 159 17.14 -5.93 -0.98
CA VAL A 159 17.48 -7.33 -1.26
C VAL A 159 18.27 -7.95 -0.12
N ASP A 160 17.76 -9.05 0.43
CA ASP A 160 18.55 -10.01 1.21
C ASP A 160 19.22 -10.97 0.23
N GLU A 161 20.45 -10.66 -0.18
CA GLU A 161 21.16 -11.45 -1.18
C GLU A 161 21.46 -12.88 -0.73
N VAL A 162 21.65 -13.09 0.57
CA VAL A 162 21.97 -14.41 1.13
C VAL A 162 20.77 -15.34 0.97
N LYS A 163 19.56 -14.81 1.20
CA LYS A 163 18.32 -15.56 1.01
C LYS A 163 17.78 -15.51 -0.41
N SER A 164 18.27 -14.57 -1.23
CA SER A 164 17.67 -14.24 -2.53
C SER A 164 16.19 -13.89 -2.39
N GLU A 165 15.91 -12.97 -1.47
CA GLU A 165 14.55 -12.47 -1.19
C GLU A 165 14.55 -10.93 -1.20
N VAL A 166 13.40 -10.32 -1.51
CA VAL A 166 13.17 -8.91 -1.17
C VAL A 166 12.77 -8.79 0.31
N ILE A 167 13.17 -7.71 0.97
CA ILE A 167 12.92 -7.50 2.40
C ILE A 167 11.61 -6.77 2.70
N ASP A 168 11.01 -6.14 1.69
CA ASP A 168 9.73 -5.44 1.73
C ASP A 168 9.06 -5.49 0.33
N ASP A 169 7.83 -4.99 0.19
CA ASP A 169 7.21 -4.75 -1.11
C ASP A 169 8.06 -3.72 -1.87
N VAL A 170 8.39 -4.04 -3.11
CA VAL A 170 9.28 -3.20 -3.92
C VAL A 170 8.79 -3.14 -5.35
N THR A 171 9.05 -2.00 -6.00
CA THR A 171 8.70 -1.79 -7.40
C THR A 171 9.74 -0.98 -8.15
N ASP A 172 9.80 -1.19 -9.46
CA ASP A 172 10.50 -0.29 -10.40
C ASP A 172 9.54 0.61 -11.18
N THR A 173 8.28 0.71 -10.74
CA THR A 173 7.28 1.65 -11.29
C THR A 173 7.80 3.07 -11.25
N VAL A 174 7.61 3.79 -12.35
CA VAL A 174 7.90 5.22 -12.48
C VAL A 174 6.60 5.97 -12.27
N LEU A 175 6.54 6.85 -11.28
CA LEU A 175 5.29 7.56 -10.94
C LEU A 175 4.97 8.64 -11.97
N GLN A 176 3.69 8.78 -12.31
CA GLN A 176 3.20 9.96 -13.02
C GLN A 176 3.14 11.13 -12.04
N LEU A 177 3.90 12.19 -12.31
CA LEU A 177 4.01 13.34 -11.41
C LEU A 177 3.95 14.63 -12.20
N SER A 178 3.11 15.55 -11.74
CA SER A 178 3.01 16.91 -12.23
C SER A 178 3.92 17.84 -11.42
N LYS A 179 4.35 18.92 -12.06
CA LYS A 179 5.04 19.99 -11.33
C LYS A 179 4.13 20.52 -10.22
N HIS A 180 4.71 20.72 -9.03
CA HIS A 180 4.06 21.13 -7.79
C HIS A 180 3.28 20.05 -7.04
N ASP A 181 3.25 18.80 -7.53
CA ASP A 181 2.80 17.68 -6.72
C ASP A 181 3.68 17.53 -5.48
N LEU A 182 3.12 17.00 -4.40
CA LEU A 182 3.86 16.67 -3.19
C LEU A 182 4.37 15.24 -3.28
N PHE A 183 5.64 15.06 -2.92
CA PHE A 183 6.32 13.76 -2.92
C PHE A 183 7.15 13.59 -1.66
N HIS A 184 7.05 12.41 -1.05
CA HIS A 184 7.88 12.04 0.09
C HIS A 184 9.00 11.08 -0.35
N PRO A 185 10.28 11.49 -0.33
CA PRO A 185 11.39 10.60 -0.64
C PRO A 185 11.69 9.66 0.53
N LEU A 186 11.57 8.36 0.30
CA LEU A 186 11.98 7.30 1.24
C LEU A 186 13.46 6.94 1.08
N LEU A 187 13.94 7.02 -0.17
CA LEU A 187 15.31 6.72 -0.53
C LEU A 187 15.76 7.67 -1.64
N LYS A 188 17.00 8.16 -1.50
CA LYS A 188 17.69 8.94 -2.53
C LYS A 188 18.85 8.14 -3.09
N THR A 189 18.97 8.11 -4.42
CA THR A 189 20.07 7.48 -5.15
C THR A 189 20.84 8.51 -5.98
N SER A 190 21.86 8.07 -6.71
CA SER A 190 22.55 8.92 -7.70
C SER A 190 21.67 9.31 -8.90
N THR A 191 20.59 8.57 -9.16
CA THR A 191 19.74 8.73 -10.36
C THR A 191 18.36 9.30 -10.08
N GLY A 192 17.90 9.28 -8.82
CA GLY A 192 16.58 9.78 -8.47
C GLY A 192 16.18 9.50 -7.04
N TYR A 193 14.87 9.44 -6.82
CA TYR A 193 14.23 9.24 -5.53
C TYR A 193 13.21 8.12 -5.65
N TYR A 194 13.23 7.19 -4.70
CA TYR A 194 12.16 6.24 -4.48
C TYR A 194 11.32 6.75 -3.31
N GLY A 195 10.00 6.77 -3.46
CA GLY A 195 9.15 7.47 -2.51
C GLY A 195 7.67 7.41 -2.83
N LYS A 196 6.91 8.16 -2.05
CA LYS A 196 5.45 8.12 -2.04
C LYS A 196 4.82 9.40 -2.59
N HIS A 197 3.77 9.23 -3.38
CA HIS A 197 2.86 10.28 -3.84
C HIS A 197 1.42 9.77 -3.79
N ASN A 198 0.52 10.46 -3.08
CA ASN A 198 -0.91 10.11 -3.00
C ASN A 198 -1.19 8.63 -2.70
N GLY A 199 -0.48 8.08 -1.73
CA GLY A 199 -0.57 6.67 -1.31
C GLY A 199 0.19 5.68 -2.21
N GLU A 200 0.61 6.08 -3.42
CA GLU A 200 1.36 5.22 -4.34
C GLU A 200 2.87 5.36 -4.15
N VAL A 201 3.60 4.26 -4.30
CA VAL A 201 5.06 4.23 -4.17
C VAL A 201 5.75 3.86 -5.48
N GLY A 202 6.84 4.56 -5.77
CA GLY A 202 7.66 4.33 -6.96
C GLY A 202 8.75 5.38 -7.14
N TRP A 203 9.27 5.46 -8.37
CA TRP A 203 10.43 6.28 -8.72
C TRP A 203 10.07 7.65 -9.28
N TYR A 204 10.85 8.64 -8.85
CA TYR A 204 10.93 9.98 -9.42
C TYR A 204 12.38 10.33 -9.77
N PHE A 205 12.64 10.72 -11.02
CA PHE A 205 13.99 11.01 -11.53
C PHE A 205 14.27 12.51 -11.74
N GLY A 206 13.33 13.38 -11.35
CA GLY A 206 13.51 14.83 -11.43
C GLY A 206 14.06 15.44 -10.13
N ALA A 207 13.96 16.77 -10.02
CA ALA A 207 14.40 17.50 -8.84
C ALA A 207 13.27 17.78 -7.84
N LEU A 208 13.61 17.69 -6.55
CA LEU A 208 12.74 18.11 -5.45
C LEU A 208 13.00 19.58 -5.11
N GLY A 209 11.92 20.28 -4.78
CA GLY A 209 11.90 21.67 -4.37
C GLY A 209 12.01 21.84 -2.86
N GLU A 210 11.29 22.84 -2.35
CA GLU A 210 11.29 23.15 -0.93
C GLU A 210 10.40 22.16 -0.15
N TYR A 211 10.74 22.02 1.14
CA TYR A 211 9.92 21.31 2.11
C TYR A 211 8.54 21.95 2.21
N CYS A 212 7.51 21.11 2.26
CA CYS A 212 6.12 21.50 2.41
C CYS A 212 5.58 20.87 3.69
N GLU A 213 5.16 21.69 4.65
CA GLU A 213 4.38 21.20 5.79
C GLU A 213 3.05 20.66 5.26
N THR A 214 2.80 19.37 5.45
CA THR A 214 1.48 18.78 5.27
C THR A 214 0.67 18.94 6.57
N HIS A 215 -0.59 19.33 6.43
CA HIS A 215 -1.52 19.56 7.55
C HIS A 215 -2.24 18.29 7.97
#